data_AF-A0A381P7R5-F1
#
_entry.id   AF-A0A381P7R5-F1
#
_cell.length_a   1.000
_cell.length_b   1.000
_cell.length_c   1.000
_cell.angle_alpha   90.00
_cell.angle_beta   90.00
_cell.angle_gamma   90.00
#
_symmetry.space_group_name_H-M   'P 1'
#
loop_
_entity.id
_entity.type
_entity.pdbx_description
1 polymer ?
#
loop_
_entity_poly.entity_id
_entity_poly.type
_entity_poly.pdbx_seq_one_letter_code
_entity_poly.pdbx_strand_id
1 'polypeptide(L)' 'MIIGVLKEIHPGERRVAMAPSVAKQCIKNGHSVLLEHGAGIIANFTDDQYEDSGVEIV' A
#
# COMPACT_ATOMS: atom_id res chain seq x y z
N MET A 1 -2.99 14.00 -6.60
CA MET A 1 -4.20 13.17 -6.39
C MET A 1 -3.90 12.20 -5.26
N ILE A 2 -4.89 11.86 -4.44
CA ILE A 2 -4.75 10.89 -3.34
C ILE A 2 -5.20 9.51 -3.85
N ILE A 3 -4.39 8.49 -3.61
CA ILE A 3 -4.66 7.10 -3.97
C ILE A 3 -4.74 6.30 -2.67
N GLY A 4 -5.88 5.68 -2.39
CA GLY A 4 -6.08 4.82 -1.22
C GLY A 4 -5.89 3.35 -1.55
N VAL A 5 -5.16 2.63 -0.70
CA VAL A 5 -4.93 1.18 -0.77
C VAL A 5 -5.54 0.56 0.48
N LEU A 6 -6.71 -0.07 0.31
CA LEU A 6 -7.44 -0.71 1.40
C LEU A 6 -7.03 -2.17 1.58
N LYS A 7 -7.32 -2.70 2.76
CA LYS A 7 -7.16 -4.11 3.06
C LYS A 7 -8.25 -4.92 2.36
N GLU A 8 -7.84 -6.02 1.72
CA GLU A 8 -8.78 -6.96 1.13
C GLU A 8 -9.54 -7.71 2.23
N ILE A 9 -10.87 -7.77 2.10
CA ILE A 9 -11.77 -8.42 3.07
C ILE A 9 -12.30 -9.77 2.58
N HIS A 10 -12.03 -10.14 1.32
CA HIS A 10 -12.56 -11.37 0.75
C HIS A 10 -11.87 -12.60 1.36
N PRO A 11 -12.62 -13.62 1.81
CA PRO A 11 -12.04 -14.82 2.40
C PRO A 11 -11.03 -15.51 1.46
N GLY A 12 -9.81 -15.71 1.95
CA GLY A 12 -8.74 -16.35 1.18
C GLY A 12 -8.01 -15.44 0.20
N GLU A 13 -8.40 -14.18 0.07
CA GLU A 13 -7.62 -13.19 -0.68
C GLU A 13 -6.30 -12.90 0.05
N ARG A 14 -5.21 -12.91 -0.71
CA ARG A 14 -3.84 -12.72 -0.20
C ARG A 14 -3.09 -11.62 -0.90
N ARG A 15 -3.71 -11.00 -1.90
CA ARG A 15 -3.13 -9.89 -2.67
C ARG A 15 -3.40 -8.57 -1.96
N VAL A 16 -2.69 -7.56 -2.41
CA VAL A 16 -2.91 -6.16 -2.10
C VAL A 16 -2.90 -5.40 -3.43
N ALA A 17 -3.73 -4.36 -3.54
CA ALA A 17 -3.90 -3.63 -4.80
C ALA A 17 -2.61 -2.95 -5.31
N MET A 18 -1.66 -2.65 -4.42
CA MET A 18 -0.44 -1.94 -4.75
C MET A 18 0.77 -2.46 -3.97
N ALA A 19 1.83 -2.82 -4.68
CA ALA A 19 3.13 -3.15 -4.07
C ALA A 19 3.91 -1.86 -3.71
N PRO A 20 4.80 -1.89 -2.70
CA PRO A 20 5.59 -0.72 -2.28
C PRO A 20 6.38 -0.06 -3.43
N SER A 21 6.93 -0.86 -4.34
CA SER A 21 7.67 -0.36 -5.52
C SER A 21 6.80 0.46 -6.47
N VAL A 22 5.53 0.10 -6.63
CA VAL A 22 4.55 0.84 -7.46
C VAL A 22 4.09 2.09 -6.72
N ALA A 23 3.85 2.00 -5.42
CA ALA A 23 3.50 3.16 -4.59
C ALA A 23 4.57 4.25 -4.67
N LYS A 24 5.85 3.86 -4.59
CA LYS A 24 7.00 4.77 -4.77
C LYS A 24 7.00 5.47 -6.13
N GLN A 25 6.61 4.78 -7.20
CA GLN A 25 6.49 5.38 -8.53
C GLN A 25 5.31 6.36 -8.61
N CYS A 26 4.16 6.02 -8.04
CA CYS A 26 3.01 6.93 -7.94
C CYS A 26 3.38 8.21 -7.20
N ILE A 27 4.11 8.10 -6.09
CA ILE A 27 4.59 9.24 -5.31
C ILE A 27 5.56 10.09 -6.12
N LYS A 28 6.51 9.46 -6.82
CA LYS A 28 7.45 10.16 -7.72
C LYS A 28 6.73 10.95 -8.83
N ASN A 29 5.56 10.48 -9.27
CA ASN A 29 4.73 11.15 -10.27
C ASN A 29 3.84 12.28 -9.67
N GLY A 30 4.00 12.62 -8.39
CA GLY A 30 3.27 13.70 -7.72
C GLY A 30 1.91 13.28 -7.15
N HIS A 31 1.73 12.00 -6.84
CA HIS A 31 0.55 11.51 -6.12
C HIS A 31 0.86 11.27 -4.64
N SER A 32 -0.18 11.31 -3.80
CA SER A 32 -0.08 10.86 -2.41
C SER A 32 -0.70 9.47 -2.33
N VAL A 33 -0.07 8.55 -1.63
CA VAL A 33 -0.58 7.19 -1.44
C VAL A 33 -0.85 7.00 0.04
N LEU A 34 -2.08 6.58 0.35
CA LEU A 34 -2.54 6.20 1.68
C LEU A 34 -2.74 4.69 1.71
N LEU A 35 -2.29 4.00 2.76
CA LEU A 35 -2.47 2.56 2.92
C LEU A 35 -3.13 2.26 4.27
N GLU A 36 -4.16 1.43 4.25
CA GLU A 36 -4.77 0.88 5.47
C GLU A 36 -3.76 0.01 6.23
N HIS A 37 -3.60 0.25 7.54
CA HIS A 37 -2.70 -0.53 8.40
C HIS A 37 -2.86 -2.05 8.20
N GLY A 38 -1.76 -2.71 7.82
CA GLY A 38 -1.72 -4.15 7.61
C GLY A 38 -2.37 -4.66 6.32
N ALA A 39 -2.75 -3.79 5.37
CA ALA A 39 -3.30 -4.20 4.07
C ALA A 39 -2.35 -5.09 3.27
N GLY A 40 -1.04 -4.88 3.40
CA GLY A 40 -0.02 -5.64 2.68
C GLY A 40 0.46 -6.93 3.35
N ILE A 41 0.14 -7.16 4.62
CA ILE A 41 0.78 -8.22 5.43
C ILE A 41 0.60 -9.60 4.80
N ILE A 42 -0.62 -9.91 4.36
CA ILE A 42 -0.94 -11.22 3.76
C ILE A 42 -0.23 -11.39 2.40
N ALA A 43 0.06 -10.28 1.72
CA ALA A 43 0.82 -10.24 0.47
C ALA A 43 2.35 -10.25 0.68
N ASN A 44 2.82 -10.43 1.93
CA ASN A 44 4.23 -10.34 2.35
C ASN A 44 4.84 -8.95 2.20
N PHE A 45 4.02 -7.90 2.34
CA PHE A 45 4.50 -6.53 2.46
C PHE A 45 4.20 -5.99 3.86
N THR A 46 5.23 -5.57 4.59
CA THR A 46 5.05 -4.94 5.90
C THR A 46 4.74 -3.46 5.75
N ASP A 47 4.09 -2.87 6.75
CA ASP A 47 3.82 -1.43 6.76
C ASP A 47 5.11 -0.61 6.70
N ASP A 48 6.18 -1.05 7.38
CA ASP A 48 7.51 -0.45 7.28
C ASP A 48 8.01 -0.35 5.83
N GLN A 49 7.75 -1.37 4.99
CA GLN A 49 8.16 -1.34 3.58
C GLN A 49 7.37 -0.30 2.76
N TYR A 50 6.12 -0.03 3.15
CA TYR A 50 5.31 1.03 2.57
C TYR A 50 5.77 2.41 3.05
N GLU A 51 6.03 2.57 4.34
CA GLU A 51 6.59 3.81 4.91
C GLU A 51 7.94 4.17 4.28
N ASP A 52 8.84 3.20 4.13
CA ASP A 52 10.13 3.33 3.43
C ASP A 52 9.96 3.75 1.95
N SER A 53 8.80 3.47 1.37
CA SER A 53 8.41 3.85 0.01
C SER A 53 7.75 5.23 -0.06
N GLY A 54 7.55 5.90 1.08
CA GLY A 54 6.92 7.21 1.22
C GLY A 54 5.39 7.17 1.30
N VAL A 55 4.80 6.01 1.55
CA VAL A 55 3.36 5.84 1.74
C VAL A 55 2.98 6.25 3.16
N GLU A 56 1.82 6.91 3.29
CA GLU A 56 1.24 7.23 4.59
C GLU A 56 0.31 6.10 5.04
N ILE A 57 0.53 5.58 6.24
CA ILE A 57 -0.30 4.53 6.85
C ILE A 57 -1.47 5.18 7.59
N VAL A 58 -2.69 4.67 7.36
CA VAL A 58 -3.96 5.17 7.92
C VAL A 58 -4.74 4.03 8.55
#